data_AF-A0A2K2VH39-F1
#
_entry.id   AF-A0A2K2VH39-F1
#
_cell.length_a   1.000
_cell.length_b   1.000
_cell.length_c   1.000
_cell.angle_alpha   90.00
_cell.angle_beta   90.00
_cell.angle_gamma   90.00
#
_symmetry.space_group_name_H-M   'P 1'
#
loop_
_entity.id
_entity.type
_entity.pdbx_description
1 polymer ?
#
loop_
_entity_poly.entity_id
_entity_poly.type
_entity_poly.pdbx_seq_one_letter_code
_entity_poly.pdbx_strand_id
1 'polypeptide(L)'
;YELFIKNFAIIKDVRMQFAEGLIALTGETGAGKSIVVDALNALAGGKVDPVMLSSETFIEGTFDISSNQAIKELLEESGFPPEDFLVISREFSGGRGIARVMGRIAPLQFLTRLGDLLIDIHGQHEHQSLLRQPYHLEILDRWGKGIMEQRGKVGELFKDLERKKREYEEMMERKKERERLSSLYEYQLKEINEAKLVPGEEEELKREALLLSNAEKIYQNLSLAYSILKGKEPSVEDLLGRVQLLIEEVALYDERLGELINLIKEAYSLIEEASATLGSYVSDIEFNPQRLEEVEARLYLISRLKQKYGGSIEEILTYREKIERELHSYTEGEERLEELRREVNQLEARLIKEGEILSEMRKECARSLEEMVVKHLRELGMEKARFCVAITEKEMDS
;
A
#
# COMPACT_ATOMS: atom_id res chain seq x y z
N TYR A 1 50.23 -18.13 -14.13
CA TYR A 1 49.94 -16.81 -13.53
C TYR A 1 51.18 -15.93 -13.65
N GLU A 2 51.03 -14.65 -13.95
CA GLU A 2 52.18 -13.75 -14.17
C GLU A 2 52.02 -12.46 -13.38
N LEU A 3 53.13 -11.89 -12.92
CA LEU A 3 53.21 -10.56 -12.30
C LEU A 3 54.32 -9.77 -12.97
N PHE A 4 53.96 -8.59 -13.47
CA PHE A 4 54.85 -7.63 -14.06
C PHE A 4 54.87 -6.37 -13.20
N ILE A 5 56.06 -5.93 -12.80
CA ILE A 5 56.26 -4.72 -11.99
C ILE A 5 57.29 -3.85 -12.67
N LYS A 6 56.97 -2.57 -12.85
CA LYS A 6 57.83 -1.55 -13.43
C LYS A 6 57.86 -0.30 -12.56
N ASN A 7 59.06 0.18 -12.27
CA ASN A 7 59.34 1.39 -11.47
C ASN A 7 58.60 1.45 -10.13
N PHE A 8 58.60 0.36 -9.36
CA PHE A 8 57.95 0.26 -8.05
C PHE A 8 58.96 -0.06 -6.95
N ALA A 9 59.01 0.76 -5.91
CA ALA A 9 60.04 0.74 -4.88
C ALA A 9 61.46 0.71 -5.49
N ILE A 10 62.25 -0.34 -5.23
CA ILE A 10 63.60 -0.51 -5.82
C ILE A 10 63.58 -1.27 -7.15
N ILE A 11 62.43 -1.77 -7.60
CA ILE A 11 62.29 -2.58 -8.81
C ILE A 11 62.13 -1.66 -10.03
N LYS A 12 63.08 -1.75 -10.97
CA LYS A 12 62.98 -1.05 -12.26
C LYS A 12 62.06 -1.79 -13.23
N ASP A 13 62.32 -3.08 -13.40
CA ASP A 13 61.56 -3.96 -14.30
C ASP A 13 61.73 -5.41 -13.82
N VAL A 14 60.63 -6.11 -13.56
CA VAL A 14 60.64 -7.55 -13.26
C VAL A 14 59.40 -8.22 -13.82
N ARG A 15 59.58 -9.42 -14.37
CA ARG A 15 58.52 -10.35 -14.75
C ARG A 15 58.68 -11.63 -13.95
N MET A 16 57.62 -12.03 -13.27
CA MET A 16 57.58 -13.23 -12.46
C MET A 16 56.46 -14.14 -12.97
N GLN A 17 56.79 -15.40 -13.22
CA GLN A 17 55.80 -16.44 -13.50
C GLN A 17 55.63 -17.27 -12.24
N PHE A 18 54.39 -17.41 -11.79
CA PHE A 18 54.02 -18.23 -10.65
C PHE A 18 53.41 -19.55 -11.13
N ALA A 19 53.79 -20.63 -10.46
CA ALA A 19 53.22 -21.97 -10.61
C ALA A 19 52.17 -22.24 -9.53
N GLU A 20 51.46 -23.36 -9.64
CA GLU A 20 50.55 -23.79 -8.57
C GLU A 20 51.31 -24.33 -7.36
N GLY A 21 50.71 -24.21 -6.18
CA GLY A 21 51.26 -24.74 -4.93
C GLY A 21 52.12 -23.74 -4.14
N LEU A 22 53.01 -24.27 -3.29
CA LEU A 22 53.81 -23.46 -2.37
C LEU A 22 55.00 -22.81 -3.10
N ILE A 23 55.03 -21.48 -3.11
CA ILE A 23 56.13 -20.70 -3.67
C ILE A 23 56.87 -20.00 -2.53
N ALA A 24 58.14 -20.34 -2.34
CA ALA A 24 59.01 -19.70 -1.35
C ALA A 24 59.88 -18.64 -2.03
N LEU A 25 59.73 -17.38 -1.63
CA LEU A 25 60.61 -16.28 -2.04
C LEU A 25 61.72 -16.11 -0.99
N THR A 26 62.97 -16.32 -1.40
CA THR A 26 64.17 -16.22 -0.53
C THR A 26 65.12 -15.12 -1.01
N GLY A 27 65.88 -14.50 -0.11
CA GLY A 27 66.88 -13.48 -0.43
C GLY A 27 67.62 -12.96 0.81
N GLU A 28 68.66 -12.14 0.63
CA GLU A 28 69.50 -11.61 1.72
C GLU A 28 68.82 -10.54 2.57
N THR A 29 68.04 -9.65 1.94
CA THR A 29 67.31 -8.58 2.61
C THR A 29 65.83 -8.76 2.28
N GLY A 30 64.97 -8.97 3.28
CA GLY A 30 63.54 -9.29 3.10
C GLY A 30 62.72 -8.27 2.31
N ALA A 31 63.32 -7.18 1.83
CA ALA A 31 62.73 -6.14 1.00
C ALA A 31 62.10 -6.69 -0.30
N GLY A 32 62.74 -7.66 -0.98
CA GLY A 32 62.19 -8.22 -2.23
C GLY A 32 60.86 -8.94 -2.04
N LYS A 33 60.69 -9.65 -0.92
CA LYS A 33 59.42 -10.31 -0.57
C LYS A 33 58.32 -9.29 -0.30
N SER A 34 58.61 -8.27 0.50
CA SER A 34 57.62 -7.23 0.84
C SER A 34 57.15 -6.50 -0.41
N ILE A 35 58.05 -6.14 -1.33
CA ILE A 35 57.68 -5.41 -2.56
C ILE A 35 56.74 -6.24 -3.45
N VAL A 36 56.94 -7.56 -3.54
CA VAL A 36 56.03 -8.44 -4.29
C VAL A 36 54.66 -8.50 -3.61
N VAL A 37 54.60 -8.57 -2.29
CA VAL A 37 53.34 -8.54 -1.53
C VAL A 37 52.62 -7.20 -1.69
N ASP A 38 53.36 -6.09 -1.63
CA ASP A 38 52.81 -4.74 -1.81
C ASP A 38 52.27 -4.54 -3.23
N ALA A 39 52.94 -5.10 -4.24
CA ALA A 39 52.47 -5.08 -5.62
C ALA A 39 51.18 -5.90 -5.81
N LEU A 40 51.08 -7.08 -5.21
CA LEU A 40 49.86 -7.88 -5.20
C LEU A 40 48.72 -7.17 -4.46
N ASN A 41 49.01 -6.51 -3.32
CA ASN A 41 48.04 -5.70 -2.60
C ASN A 41 47.53 -4.52 -3.44
N ALA A 42 48.43 -3.86 -4.19
CA ALA A 42 48.07 -2.80 -5.11
C ALA A 42 47.07 -3.28 -6.20
N LEU A 43 47.27 -4.50 -6.72
CA LEU A 43 46.37 -5.16 -7.67
C LEU A 43 45.05 -5.58 -7.02
N ALA A 44 45.03 -5.93 -5.73
CA ALA A 44 43.81 -6.20 -4.96
C ALA A 44 43.01 -4.93 -4.60
N GLY A 45 43.42 -3.75 -5.06
CA GLY A 45 42.76 -2.48 -4.74
C GLY A 45 43.16 -1.88 -3.39
N GLY A 46 44.22 -2.41 -2.76
CA GLY A 46 44.84 -1.85 -1.56
C GLY A 46 45.45 -0.47 -1.78
N LYS A 47 45.66 0.26 -0.68
CA LYS A 47 46.39 1.53 -0.69
C LYS A 47 47.87 1.27 -0.92
N VAL A 48 48.49 2.11 -1.74
CA VAL A 48 49.92 2.05 -2.05
C VAL A 48 50.60 3.26 -1.41
N ASP A 49 51.72 3.02 -0.73
CA ASP A 49 52.52 4.10 -0.13
C ASP A 49 53.16 4.95 -1.25
N PRO A 50 52.97 6.29 -1.26
CA PRO A 50 53.63 7.18 -2.22
C PRO A 50 55.15 7.04 -2.30
N VAL A 51 55.82 6.61 -1.21
CA VAL A 51 57.28 6.38 -1.19
C VAL A 51 57.70 5.25 -2.13
N MET A 52 56.79 4.31 -2.43
CA MET A 52 57.04 3.21 -3.36
C MET A 52 56.80 3.59 -4.83
N LEU A 53 56.24 4.77 -5.10
CA LEU A 53 55.86 5.19 -6.44
C LEU A 53 56.96 6.05 -7.08
N SER A 54 57.27 5.73 -8.35
CA SER A 54 58.07 6.59 -9.23
C SER A 54 57.17 7.35 -10.22
N SER A 55 57.77 8.19 -11.08
CA SER A 55 57.04 9.04 -12.04
C SER A 55 56.14 8.28 -13.02
N GLU A 56 56.46 7.03 -13.33
CA GLU A 56 55.70 6.13 -14.21
C GLU A 56 55.72 4.70 -13.64
N THR A 57 54.89 4.44 -12.63
CA THR A 57 54.80 3.11 -11.99
C THR A 57 53.73 2.28 -12.68
N PHE A 58 54.05 1.02 -13.03
CA PHE A 58 53.10 0.10 -13.65
C PHE A 58 53.18 -1.29 -13.02
N ILE A 59 52.04 -1.83 -12.61
CA ILE A 59 51.91 -3.16 -12.03
C ILE A 59 50.82 -3.89 -12.80
N GLU A 60 51.07 -5.11 -13.25
CA GLU A 60 50.10 -5.94 -13.95
C GLU A 60 50.17 -7.38 -13.47
N GLY A 61 49.01 -7.99 -13.21
CA GLY A 61 48.89 -9.38 -12.80
C GLY A 61 47.90 -10.12 -13.67
N THR A 62 48.26 -11.35 -14.04
CA THR A 62 47.39 -12.30 -14.75
C THR A 62 47.02 -13.46 -13.83
N PHE A 63 45.73 -13.60 -13.56
CA PHE A 63 45.14 -14.60 -12.67
C PHE A 63 44.36 -15.63 -13.47
N ASP A 64 44.52 -16.92 -13.16
CA ASP A 64 43.59 -17.96 -13.64
C ASP A 64 42.37 -17.96 -12.72
N ILE A 65 41.20 -17.78 -13.31
CA ILE A 65 39.90 -17.76 -12.62
C ILE A 65 38.98 -18.86 -13.15
N SER A 66 39.52 -19.83 -13.89
CA SER A 66 38.77 -20.94 -14.50
C SER A 66 37.86 -21.66 -13.49
N SER A 67 38.33 -21.86 -12.26
CA SER A 67 37.65 -22.56 -11.17
C SER A 67 36.84 -21.66 -10.21
N ASN A 68 36.85 -20.33 -10.38
CA ASN A 68 36.21 -19.39 -9.46
C ASN A 68 34.93 -18.76 -10.05
N GLN A 69 33.79 -19.44 -9.86
CA GLN A 69 32.49 -19.02 -10.39
C GLN A 69 32.02 -17.66 -9.82
N ALA A 70 32.31 -17.37 -8.55
CA ALA A 70 31.93 -16.10 -7.93
C ALA A 70 32.60 -14.89 -8.59
N ILE A 71 33.83 -15.05 -9.08
CA ILE A 71 34.52 -14.01 -9.85
C ILE A 71 33.91 -13.84 -11.24
N LYS A 72 33.55 -14.94 -11.91
CA LYS A 72 32.90 -14.91 -13.23
C LYS A 72 31.54 -14.18 -13.16
N GLU A 73 30.75 -14.46 -12.14
CA GLU A 73 29.48 -13.77 -11.89
C GLU A 73 29.68 -12.26 -11.62
N LEU A 74 30.65 -11.91 -10.78
CA LEU A 74 30.96 -10.51 -10.46
C LEU A 74 31.44 -9.72 -11.69
N LEU A 75 32.18 -10.36 -12.60
CA LEU A 75 32.61 -9.79 -13.88
C LEU A 75 31.41 -9.54 -14.80
N GLU A 76 30.51 -10.52 -14.95
CA GLU A 76 29.30 -10.40 -15.76
C GLU A 76 28.38 -9.27 -15.26
N GLU A 77 28.11 -9.21 -13.95
CA GLU A 77 27.32 -8.14 -13.32
C GLU A 77 27.88 -6.74 -13.62
N SER A 78 29.20 -6.65 -13.77
CA SER A 78 29.93 -5.40 -13.98
C SER A 78 30.23 -5.11 -15.46
N GLY A 79 29.70 -5.92 -16.39
CA GLY A 79 29.81 -5.72 -17.83
C GLY A 79 31.14 -6.18 -18.44
N PHE A 80 31.85 -7.09 -17.78
CA PHE A 80 33.06 -7.75 -18.30
C PHE A 80 32.72 -9.18 -18.75
N PRO A 81 33.17 -9.60 -19.94
CA PRO A 81 32.98 -10.99 -20.37
C PRO A 81 33.75 -11.95 -19.45
N PRO A 82 33.16 -13.07 -19.04
CA PRO A 82 33.87 -14.07 -18.26
C PRO A 82 34.88 -14.80 -19.16
N GLU A 83 36.16 -14.65 -18.83
CA GLU A 83 37.24 -15.43 -19.43
C GLU A 83 37.87 -16.33 -18.37
N ASP A 84 38.69 -17.29 -18.79
CA ASP A 84 39.43 -18.14 -17.84
C ASP A 84 40.63 -17.43 -17.22
N PHE A 85 41.13 -16.37 -17.87
CA PHE A 85 42.20 -15.53 -17.35
C PHE A 85 41.73 -14.10 -17.13
N LEU A 86 42.11 -13.55 -15.99
CA LEU A 86 41.82 -12.17 -15.59
C LEU A 86 43.11 -11.37 -15.54
N VAL A 87 43.17 -10.29 -16.33
CA VAL A 87 44.28 -9.35 -16.31
C VAL A 87 43.88 -8.09 -15.55
N ILE A 88 44.64 -7.76 -14.52
CA ILE A 88 44.47 -6.55 -13.70
C ILE A 88 45.74 -5.72 -13.83
N SER A 89 45.60 -4.42 -14.08
CA SER A 89 46.74 -3.50 -14.05
C SER A 89 46.46 -2.21 -13.28
N ARG A 90 47.52 -1.67 -12.66
CA ARG A 90 47.54 -0.46 -11.87
C ARG A 90 48.68 0.42 -12.37
N GLU A 91 48.32 1.60 -12.85
CA GLU A 91 49.26 2.60 -13.35
C GLU A 91 49.20 3.83 -12.46
N PHE A 92 50.36 4.35 -12.04
CA PHE A 92 50.45 5.58 -11.26
C PHE A 92 51.33 6.60 -11.98
N SER A 93 50.72 7.73 -12.33
CA SER A 93 51.39 8.84 -13.01
C SER A 93 50.93 10.17 -12.42
N GLY A 94 51.87 11.06 -12.07
CA GLY A 94 51.56 12.40 -11.56
C GLY A 94 50.66 12.43 -10.30
N GLY A 95 50.76 11.41 -9.44
CA GLY A 95 49.96 11.29 -8.21
C GLY A 95 48.54 10.75 -8.38
N ARG A 96 48.13 10.37 -9.59
CA ARG A 96 46.84 9.68 -9.85
C ARG A 96 47.09 8.21 -10.20
N GLY A 97 46.33 7.32 -9.56
CA GLY A 97 46.33 5.90 -9.86
C GLY A 97 45.14 5.52 -10.75
N ILE A 98 45.39 4.86 -11.87
CA ILE A 98 44.37 4.30 -12.76
C ILE A 98 44.39 2.78 -12.59
N ALA A 99 43.23 2.20 -12.34
CA ALA A 99 43.03 0.75 -12.31
C ALA A 99 42.38 0.29 -13.62
N ARG A 100 42.84 -0.83 -14.16
CA ARG A 100 42.23 -1.49 -15.31
C ARG A 100 42.00 -2.96 -15.01
N VAL A 101 40.86 -3.45 -15.51
CA VAL A 101 40.48 -4.87 -15.50
C VAL A 101 40.20 -5.23 -16.96
N MET A 102 40.85 -6.27 -17.48
CA MET A 102 40.75 -6.68 -18.90
C MET A 102 40.97 -5.50 -19.87
N GLY A 103 41.93 -4.63 -19.54
CA GLY A 103 42.28 -3.45 -20.33
C GLY A 103 41.32 -2.25 -20.23
N ARG A 104 40.15 -2.38 -19.59
CA ARG A 104 39.18 -1.28 -19.39
C ARG A 104 39.36 -0.62 -18.03
N ILE A 105 39.15 0.70 -17.95
CA ILE A 105 39.24 1.44 -16.68
C ILE A 105 38.13 0.96 -15.74
N ALA A 106 38.51 0.65 -14.51
CA ALA A 106 37.61 0.17 -13.47
C ALA A 106 37.67 1.05 -12.21
N PRO A 107 36.53 1.28 -11.52
CA PRO A 107 36.53 1.93 -10.22
C PRO A 107 37.35 1.15 -9.19
N LEU A 108 38.05 1.85 -8.29
CA LEU A 108 38.84 1.21 -7.24
C LEU A 108 38.00 0.29 -6.34
N GLN A 109 36.75 0.68 -6.07
CA GLN A 109 35.83 -0.11 -5.24
C GLN A 109 35.47 -1.47 -5.87
N PHE A 110 35.37 -1.52 -7.20
CA PHE A 110 35.20 -2.77 -7.94
C PHE A 110 36.47 -3.62 -7.86
N LEU A 111 37.64 -2.98 -7.99
CA LEU A 111 38.92 -3.67 -7.84
C LEU A 111 39.10 -4.27 -6.43
N THR A 112 38.68 -3.57 -5.37
CA THR A 112 38.70 -4.11 -4.01
C THR A 112 37.79 -5.33 -3.86
N ARG A 113 36.57 -5.31 -4.43
CA ARG A 113 35.67 -6.47 -4.42
C ARG A 113 36.27 -7.68 -5.16
N LEU A 114 36.95 -7.45 -6.28
CA LEU A 114 37.68 -8.50 -7.00
C LEU A 114 38.89 -8.99 -6.20
N GLY A 115 39.64 -8.08 -5.58
CA GLY A 115 40.79 -8.37 -4.73
C GLY A 115 40.45 -9.31 -3.58
N ASP A 116 39.34 -9.02 -2.87
CA ASP A 116 38.81 -9.84 -1.77
C ASP A 116 38.55 -11.32 -2.16
N LEU A 117 38.31 -11.59 -3.45
CA LEU A 117 38.06 -12.94 -3.98
C LEU A 117 39.31 -13.59 -4.61
N LEU A 118 40.30 -12.79 -5.00
CA LEU A 118 41.48 -13.23 -5.75
C LEU A 118 42.72 -13.45 -4.89
N ILE A 119 42.95 -12.59 -3.90
CA ILE A 119 44.20 -12.54 -3.15
C ILE A 119 43.89 -12.40 -1.66
N ASP A 120 44.34 -13.38 -0.87
CA ASP A 120 44.35 -13.29 0.59
C ASP A 120 45.79 -13.03 1.08
N ILE A 121 46.03 -11.85 1.65
CA ILE A 121 47.35 -11.39 2.10
C ILE A 121 47.40 -11.40 3.62
N HIS A 122 48.27 -12.24 4.20
CA HIS A 122 48.50 -12.28 5.64
C HIS A 122 49.77 -11.49 6.01
N GLY A 123 49.61 -10.32 6.66
CA GLY A 123 50.70 -9.42 7.06
C GLY A 123 50.41 -8.58 8.32
N GLN A 124 51.33 -7.67 8.67
CA GLN A 124 51.26 -6.85 9.90
C GLN A 124 50.17 -5.74 9.87
N HIS A 125 49.60 -5.42 8.70
CA HIS A 125 48.56 -4.38 8.55
C HIS A 125 47.45 -4.80 7.56
N GLU A 126 46.30 -5.21 8.12
CA GLU A 126 44.94 -5.24 7.55
C GLU A 126 44.47 -6.29 6.51
N HIS A 127 43.12 -6.39 6.44
CA HIS A 127 42.22 -7.33 5.76
C HIS A 127 42.30 -8.81 6.15
N GLN A 128 41.98 -9.10 7.41
CA GLN A 128 41.68 -10.47 7.81
C GLN A 128 40.20 -10.74 7.52
N SER A 129 39.89 -11.50 6.45
CA SER A 129 38.56 -12.11 6.27
C SER A 129 38.12 -12.89 7.53
N LEU A 130 39.11 -13.45 8.24
CA LEU A 130 39.01 -14.06 9.57
C LEU A 130 38.57 -13.11 10.71
N LEU A 131 38.54 -11.78 10.54
CA LEU A 131 38.03 -10.83 11.53
C LEU A 131 36.62 -10.31 11.20
N ARG A 132 36.09 -10.63 10.01
CA ARG A 132 34.74 -10.22 9.61
C ARG A 132 33.72 -11.20 10.20
N GLN A 133 32.89 -10.70 11.12
CA GLN A 133 31.86 -11.47 11.82
C GLN A 133 30.94 -12.32 10.91
N PRO A 134 30.49 -11.86 9.72
CA PRO A 134 29.67 -12.69 8.83
C PRO A 134 30.39 -13.97 8.35
N TYR A 135 31.71 -13.91 8.19
CA TYR A 135 32.52 -15.06 7.76
C TYR A 135 32.74 -16.06 8.90
N HIS A 136 32.71 -15.64 10.17
CA HIS A 136 32.87 -16.55 11.31
C HIS A 136 31.78 -17.61 11.34
N LEU A 137 30.53 -17.19 11.12
CA LEU A 137 29.37 -18.07 11.11
C LEU A 137 29.41 -19.01 9.89
N GLU A 138 29.82 -18.50 8.74
CA GLU A 138 29.98 -19.32 7.54
C GLU A 138 31.09 -20.36 7.67
N ILE A 139 32.23 -20.01 8.28
CA ILE A 139 33.34 -20.94 8.56
C ILE A 139 32.85 -22.08 9.46
N LEU A 140 32.13 -21.75 10.54
CA LEU A 140 31.58 -22.74 11.47
C LEU A 140 30.54 -23.65 10.80
N ASP A 141 29.64 -23.07 10.00
CA ASP A 141 28.58 -23.82 9.32
C ASP A 141 29.14 -24.74 8.23
N ARG A 142 30.18 -24.31 7.51
CA ARG A 142 30.87 -25.14 6.49
C ARG A 142 31.71 -26.25 7.12
N TRP A 143 32.27 -26.02 8.31
CA TRP A 143 33.04 -27.01 9.05
C TRP A 143 32.16 -28.17 9.56
N GLY A 144 30.98 -27.85 10.09
CA GLY A 144 30.08 -28.84 10.68
C GLY A 144 29.33 -29.66 9.65
N LYS A 145 29.29 -30.98 9.83
CA LYS A 145 28.46 -31.87 9.01
C LYS A 145 26.97 -31.56 9.18
N GLY A 146 26.27 -31.34 8.07
CA GLY A 146 24.81 -31.13 8.04
C GLY A 146 24.34 -29.74 8.49
N ILE A 147 25.22 -28.86 8.99
CA ILE A 147 24.82 -27.53 9.46
C ILE A 147 24.32 -26.65 8.31
N MET A 148 24.97 -26.70 7.14
CA MET A 148 24.53 -25.96 5.96
C MET A 148 23.12 -26.36 5.49
N GLU A 149 22.78 -27.64 5.57
CA GLU A 149 21.43 -28.14 5.23
C GLU A 149 20.40 -27.65 6.25
N GLN A 150 20.72 -27.75 7.55
CA GLN A 150 19.86 -27.28 8.63
C GLN A 150 19.63 -25.76 8.56
N ARG A 151 20.68 -24.99 8.25
CA ARG A 151 20.59 -23.54 8.01
C ARG A 151 19.69 -23.22 6.82
N GLY A 152 19.74 -24.02 5.76
CA GLY A 152 18.84 -23.92 4.62
C GLY A 152 17.37 -24.07 5.04
N LYS A 153 17.05 -25.12 5.81
CA LYS A 153 15.69 -25.39 6.33
C LYS A 153 15.16 -24.23 7.19
N VAL A 154 15.98 -23.72 8.11
CA VAL A 154 15.62 -22.55 8.93
C VAL A 154 15.39 -21.31 8.06
N GLY A 155 16.22 -21.09 7.03
CA GLY A 155 16.07 -19.98 6.10
C GLY A 155 14.78 -20.05 5.26
N GLU A 156 14.39 -21.24 4.82
CA GLU A 156 13.13 -21.45 4.10
C GLU A 156 11.91 -21.21 5.00
N LEU A 157 11.93 -21.77 6.22
CA LEU A 157 10.88 -21.54 7.21
C LEU A 157 10.71 -20.07 7.56
N PHE A 158 11.81 -19.33 7.69
CA PHE A 158 11.78 -17.89 7.96
C PHE A 158 11.14 -17.11 6.81
N LYS A 159 11.51 -17.41 5.56
CA LYS A 159 10.90 -16.78 4.38
C LYS A 159 9.39 -17.09 4.28
N ASP A 160 9.00 -18.32 4.55
CA ASP A 160 7.60 -18.72 4.55
C ASP A 160 6.81 -18.01 5.67
N LEU A 161 7.41 -17.88 6.86
CA LEU A 161 6.83 -17.13 7.97
C LEU A 161 6.64 -15.65 7.62
N GLU A 162 7.66 -14.97 7.08
CA GLU A 162 7.55 -13.56 6.68
C GLU A 162 6.46 -13.35 5.63
N ARG A 163 6.37 -14.24 4.64
CA ARG A 163 5.32 -14.20 3.62
C ARG A 163 3.93 -14.32 4.26
N LYS A 164 3.76 -15.27 5.19
CA LYS A 164 2.48 -15.52 5.87
C LYS A 164 2.10 -14.42 6.86
N LYS A 165 3.07 -13.86 7.60
CA LYS A 165 2.85 -12.69 8.46
C LYS A 165 2.38 -11.49 7.65
N ARG A 166 3.00 -11.22 6.50
CA ARG A 166 2.57 -10.14 5.60
C ARG A 166 1.16 -10.35 5.07
N GLU A 167 0.84 -11.56 4.62
CA GLU A 167 -0.52 -11.93 4.19
C GLU A 167 -1.53 -11.68 5.32
N TYR A 168 -1.16 -12.00 6.57
CA TYR A 168 -2.00 -11.81 7.75
C TYR A 168 -2.21 -10.33 8.09
N GLU A 169 -1.14 -9.54 8.10
CA GLU A 169 -1.19 -8.10 8.35
C GLU A 169 -2.05 -7.37 7.32
N GLU A 170 -1.86 -7.65 6.03
CA GLU A 170 -2.67 -7.08 4.95
C GLU A 170 -4.16 -7.44 5.11
N MET A 171 -4.46 -8.68 5.50
CA MET A 171 -5.83 -9.13 5.70
C MET A 171 -6.46 -8.52 6.95
N MET A 172 -5.69 -8.32 8.02
CA MET A 172 -6.14 -7.69 9.26
C MET A 172 -6.40 -6.19 9.06
N GLU A 173 -5.57 -5.49 8.29
CA GLU A 173 -5.79 -4.09 7.92
C GLU A 173 -7.06 -3.93 7.07
N ARG A 174 -7.24 -4.81 6.08
CA ARG A 174 -8.49 -4.87 5.29
C ARG A 174 -9.70 -5.16 6.18
N LYS A 175 -9.60 -6.05 7.17
CA LYS A 175 -10.68 -6.33 8.12
C LYS A 175 -11.05 -5.07 8.91
N LYS A 176 -10.07 -4.35 9.45
CA LYS A 176 -10.31 -3.14 10.25
C LYS A 176 -11.00 -2.04 9.44
N GLU A 177 -10.57 -1.82 8.19
CA GLU A 177 -11.23 -0.86 7.31
C GLU A 177 -12.66 -1.31 6.95
N ARG A 178 -12.86 -2.61 6.72
CA ARG A 178 -14.19 -3.19 6.46
C ARG A 178 -15.13 -3.09 7.66
N GLU A 179 -14.68 -3.37 8.88
CA GLU A 179 -15.49 -3.22 10.10
C GLU A 179 -16.00 -1.79 10.28
N ARG A 180 -15.13 -0.81 10.00
CA ARG A 180 -15.51 0.61 10.02
C ARG A 180 -16.63 0.89 9.00
N LEU A 181 -16.53 0.34 7.80
CA LEU A 181 -17.55 0.47 6.75
C LEU A 181 -18.83 -0.34 7.04
N SER A 182 -18.74 -1.46 7.76
CA SER A 182 -19.88 -2.34 8.09
C SER A 182 -20.98 -1.58 8.83
N SER A 183 -20.62 -0.81 9.86
CA SER A 183 -21.58 0.00 10.61
C SER A 183 -22.33 1.03 9.75
N LEU A 184 -21.64 1.62 8.77
CA LEU A 184 -22.23 2.55 7.81
C LEU A 184 -23.16 1.80 6.86
N TYR A 185 -22.72 0.66 6.33
CA TYR A 185 -23.49 -0.19 5.42
C TYR A 185 -24.75 -0.76 6.05
N GLU A 186 -24.68 -1.23 7.30
CA GLU A 186 -25.85 -1.68 8.06
C GLU A 186 -26.88 -0.56 8.24
N TYR A 187 -26.42 0.65 8.57
CA TYR A 187 -27.30 1.81 8.69
C TYR A 187 -27.96 2.16 7.35
N GLN A 188 -27.20 2.20 6.26
CA GLN A 188 -27.71 2.50 4.92
C GLN A 188 -28.70 1.44 4.42
N LEU A 189 -28.38 0.16 4.65
CA LEU A 189 -29.23 -0.95 4.25
C LEU A 189 -30.55 -0.94 5.02
N LYS A 190 -30.51 -0.61 6.32
CA LYS A 190 -31.71 -0.39 7.13
C LYS A 190 -32.55 0.78 6.59
N GLU A 191 -31.93 1.94 6.31
CA GLU A 191 -32.62 3.11 5.77
C GLU A 191 -33.32 2.81 4.43
N ILE A 192 -32.65 2.08 3.52
CA ILE A 192 -33.22 1.71 2.21
C ILE A 192 -34.33 0.64 2.36
N ASN A 193 -34.13 -0.37 3.20
CA ASN A 193 -35.11 -1.44 3.40
C ASN A 193 -36.40 -0.94 4.09
N GLU A 194 -36.28 -0.03 5.05
CA GLU A 194 -37.44 0.60 5.71
C GLU A 194 -38.26 1.44 4.72
N ALA A 195 -37.61 2.03 3.71
CA ALA A 195 -38.28 2.83 2.69
C ALA A 195 -39.14 1.99 1.73
N LYS A 196 -38.88 0.67 1.59
CA LYS A 196 -39.65 -0.24 0.72
C LYS A 196 -39.94 0.37 -0.66
N LEU A 197 -38.89 0.80 -1.35
CA LEU A 197 -39.02 1.46 -2.65
C LEU A 197 -39.52 0.48 -3.71
N VAL A 198 -40.46 0.94 -4.54
CA VAL A 198 -40.97 0.17 -5.69
C VAL A 198 -40.58 0.88 -6.98
N PRO A 199 -39.97 0.18 -7.96
CA PRO A 199 -39.68 0.77 -9.27
C PRO A 199 -40.96 1.29 -9.95
N GLY A 200 -40.89 2.49 -10.53
CA GLY A 200 -42.03 3.16 -11.16
C GLY A 200 -43.00 3.90 -10.23
N GLU A 201 -42.90 3.72 -8.91
CA GLU A 201 -43.78 4.37 -7.91
C GLU A 201 -43.68 5.90 -7.97
N GLU A 202 -42.48 6.46 -8.17
CA GLU A 202 -42.26 7.91 -8.25
C GLU A 202 -43.10 8.57 -9.36
N GLU A 203 -43.20 7.93 -10.51
CA GLU A 203 -43.93 8.48 -11.67
C GLU A 203 -45.45 8.33 -11.54
N GLU A 204 -45.92 7.35 -10.76
CA GLU A 204 -47.33 7.23 -10.38
C GLU A 204 -47.71 8.31 -9.36
N LEU A 205 -46.90 8.48 -8.31
CA LEU A 205 -47.11 9.47 -7.27
C LEU A 205 -47.04 10.90 -7.79
N LYS A 206 -46.14 11.22 -8.73
CA LYS A 206 -46.10 12.55 -9.38
C LYS A 206 -47.38 12.85 -10.15
N ARG A 207 -47.92 11.86 -10.86
CA ARG A 207 -49.20 12.00 -11.58
C ARG A 207 -50.35 12.21 -10.61
N GLU A 208 -50.38 11.43 -9.53
CA GLU A 208 -51.38 11.56 -8.46
C GLU A 208 -51.31 12.94 -7.77
N ALA A 209 -50.11 13.39 -7.38
CA ALA A 209 -49.88 14.70 -6.75
C ALA A 209 -50.35 15.86 -7.63
N LEU A 210 -50.10 15.80 -8.94
CA LEU A 210 -50.54 16.83 -9.87
C LEU A 210 -52.07 16.92 -9.93
N LEU A 211 -52.75 15.78 -9.97
CA LEU A 211 -54.22 15.73 -9.97
C LEU A 211 -54.79 16.29 -8.66
N LEU A 212 -54.25 15.86 -7.52
CA LEU A 212 -54.68 16.29 -6.19
C LEU A 212 -54.39 17.78 -5.94
N SER A 213 -53.23 18.29 -6.34
CA SER A 213 -52.88 19.72 -6.20
C SER A 213 -53.75 20.61 -7.09
N ASN A 214 -54.13 20.14 -8.29
CA ASN A 214 -55.08 20.86 -9.13
C ASN A 214 -56.47 20.88 -8.49
N ALA A 215 -56.94 19.75 -7.95
CA ALA A 215 -58.21 19.68 -7.22
C ALA A 215 -58.23 20.61 -6.01
N GLU A 216 -57.13 20.68 -5.25
CA GLU A 216 -56.97 21.61 -4.12
C GLU A 216 -57.11 23.06 -4.58
N LYS A 217 -56.38 23.46 -5.63
CA LYS A 217 -56.43 24.85 -6.16
C LYS A 217 -57.81 25.22 -6.66
N ILE A 218 -58.51 24.28 -7.32
CA ILE A 218 -59.89 24.50 -7.77
C ILE A 218 -60.79 24.68 -6.54
N TYR A 219 -60.72 23.76 -5.57
CA TYR A 219 -61.52 23.80 -4.36
C TYR A 219 -61.29 25.09 -3.55
N GLN A 220 -60.03 25.49 -3.31
CA GLN A 220 -59.68 26.71 -2.57
C GLN A 220 -60.22 27.96 -3.26
N ASN A 221 -60.01 28.10 -4.57
CA ASN A 221 -60.46 29.28 -5.31
C ASN A 221 -61.99 29.36 -5.40
N LEU A 222 -62.67 28.24 -5.65
CA LEU A 222 -64.12 28.22 -5.74
C LEU A 222 -64.79 28.35 -4.36
N SER A 223 -64.22 27.78 -3.30
CA SER A 223 -64.68 28.00 -1.92
C SER A 223 -64.52 29.45 -1.50
N LEU A 224 -63.41 30.10 -1.88
CA LEU A 224 -63.20 31.52 -1.63
C LEU A 224 -64.22 32.36 -2.41
N ALA A 225 -64.41 32.09 -3.71
CA ALA A 225 -65.41 32.77 -4.53
C ALA A 225 -66.84 32.58 -3.95
N TYR A 226 -67.17 31.38 -3.50
CA TYR A 226 -68.45 31.10 -2.83
C TYR A 226 -68.60 31.91 -1.54
N SER A 227 -67.56 31.96 -0.71
CA SER A 227 -67.57 32.74 0.53
C SER A 227 -67.72 34.25 0.31
N ILE A 228 -67.21 34.78 -0.81
CA ILE A 228 -67.37 36.20 -1.20
C ILE A 228 -68.81 36.47 -1.65
N LEU A 229 -69.39 35.58 -2.44
CA LEU A 229 -70.77 35.74 -2.92
C LEU A 229 -71.79 35.54 -1.80
N LYS A 230 -71.59 34.52 -0.96
CA LYS A 230 -72.51 34.03 0.07
C LYS A 230 -71.74 33.54 1.29
N GLY A 231 -71.48 34.45 2.23
CA GLY A 231 -70.62 34.21 3.39
C GLY A 231 -70.97 35.07 4.60
N LYS A 232 -70.12 35.05 5.63
CA LYS A 232 -70.43 35.63 6.95
C LYS A 232 -70.10 37.12 7.13
N GLU A 233 -69.33 37.75 6.23
CA GLU A 233 -68.92 39.16 6.39
C GLU A 233 -68.92 39.89 5.05
N PRO A 234 -69.52 41.10 5.04
CA PRO A 234 -70.71 41.32 4.22
C PRO A 234 -70.49 40.79 2.82
N SER A 235 -71.21 39.72 2.50
CA SER A 235 -71.13 39.06 1.21
C SER A 235 -71.70 39.95 0.10
N VAL A 236 -71.45 39.61 -1.16
CA VAL A 236 -72.02 40.35 -2.29
C VAL A 236 -73.56 40.33 -2.22
N GLU A 237 -74.16 39.20 -1.84
CA GLU A 237 -75.61 39.10 -1.59
C GLU A 237 -76.06 40.09 -0.48
N ASP A 238 -75.34 40.15 0.65
CA ASP A 238 -75.69 41.08 1.75
C ASP A 238 -75.56 42.55 1.33
N LEU A 239 -74.49 42.89 0.60
CA LEU A 239 -74.22 44.25 0.13
C LEU A 239 -75.27 44.68 -0.90
N LEU A 240 -75.65 43.81 -1.84
CA LEU A 240 -76.70 44.11 -2.81
C LEU A 240 -78.06 44.25 -2.15
N GLY A 241 -78.40 43.37 -1.21
CA GLY A 241 -79.63 43.49 -0.43
C GLY A 241 -79.70 44.83 0.33
N ARG A 242 -78.57 45.28 0.89
CA ARG A 242 -78.49 46.58 1.55
C ARG A 242 -78.61 47.76 0.58
N VAL A 243 -78.00 47.68 -0.60
CA VAL A 243 -78.14 48.69 -1.66
C VAL A 243 -79.60 48.77 -2.14
N GLN A 244 -80.25 47.62 -2.31
CA GLN A 244 -81.67 47.55 -2.68
C GLN A 244 -82.54 48.28 -1.64
N LEU A 245 -82.38 47.99 -0.35
CA LEU A 245 -83.15 48.63 0.73
C LEU A 245 -82.98 50.16 0.74
N LEU A 246 -81.75 50.66 0.58
CA LEU A 246 -81.47 52.09 0.55
C LEU A 246 -82.12 52.81 -0.64
N ILE A 247 -82.17 52.16 -1.81
CA ILE A 247 -82.79 52.75 -3.01
C ILE A 247 -84.31 52.65 -2.94
N GLU A 248 -84.87 51.58 -2.37
CA GLU A 248 -86.31 51.44 -2.10
C GLU A 248 -86.83 52.56 -1.16
N GLU A 249 -86.04 52.95 -0.15
CA GLU A 249 -86.37 54.10 0.71
C GLU A 249 -86.43 55.44 -0.06
N VAL A 250 -85.51 55.67 -1.01
CA VAL A 250 -85.47 56.92 -1.79
C VAL A 250 -86.54 56.94 -2.89
N ALA A 251 -86.87 55.78 -3.46
CA ALA A 251 -87.88 55.66 -4.51
C ALA A 251 -89.31 56.01 -4.04
N LEU A 252 -89.55 56.09 -2.72
CA LEU A 252 -90.76 56.69 -2.15
C LEU A 252 -90.93 58.17 -2.52
N TYR A 253 -89.83 58.83 -2.89
CA TYR A 253 -89.77 60.27 -3.18
C TYR A 253 -89.45 60.59 -4.65
N ASP A 254 -88.88 59.65 -5.41
CA ASP A 254 -88.56 59.82 -6.85
C ASP A 254 -88.88 58.56 -7.65
N GLU A 255 -89.99 58.59 -8.41
CA GLU A 255 -90.46 57.49 -9.24
C GLU A 255 -89.48 57.09 -10.36
N ARG A 256 -88.53 57.97 -10.74
CA ARG A 256 -87.51 57.66 -11.75
C ARG A 256 -86.55 56.56 -11.32
N LEU A 257 -86.49 56.24 -10.02
CA LEU A 257 -85.66 55.17 -9.46
C LEU A 257 -86.27 53.77 -9.61
N GLY A 258 -87.52 53.64 -10.06
CA GLY A 258 -88.20 52.35 -10.20
C GLY A 258 -87.48 51.39 -11.16
N GLU A 259 -86.97 51.90 -12.29
CA GLU A 259 -86.16 51.09 -13.23
C GLU A 259 -84.84 50.62 -12.61
N LEU A 260 -84.19 51.46 -11.80
CA LEU A 260 -82.95 51.12 -11.10
C LEU A 260 -83.17 50.02 -10.04
N ILE A 261 -84.30 50.06 -9.32
CA ILE A 261 -84.69 49.01 -8.36
C ILE A 261 -84.88 47.67 -9.07
N ASN A 262 -85.55 47.67 -10.22
CA ASN A 262 -85.76 46.44 -10.99
C ASN A 262 -84.42 45.85 -11.47
N LEU A 263 -83.49 46.69 -11.96
CA LEU A 263 -82.14 46.24 -12.33
C LEU A 263 -81.37 45.63 -11.16
N ILE A 264 -81.50 46.19 -9.95
CA ILE A 264 -80.84 45.65 -8.75
C ILE A 264 -81.47 44.32 -8.32
N LYS A 265 -82.80 44.19 -8.40
CA LYS A 265 -83.50 42.93 -8.11
C LYS A 265 -83.13 41.80 -9.08
N GLU A 266 -82.99 42.13 -10.36
CA GLU A 266 -82.50 41.20 -11.38
C GLU A 266 -81.06 40.79 -11.09
N ALA A 267 -80.17 41.75 -10.79
CA ALA A 267 -78.78 41.46 -10.43
C ALA A 267 -78.66 40.59 -9.16
N TYR A 268 -79.48 40.85 -8.14
CA TYR A 268 -79.55 40.04 -6.92
C TYR A 268 -79.94 38.59 -7.24
N SER A 269 -81.00 38.39 -8.02
CA SER A 269 -81.49 37.06 -8.39
C SER A 269 -80.45 36.27 -9.19
N LEU A 270 -79.75 36.93 -10.12
CA LEU A 270 -78.65 36.33 -10.89
C LEU A 270 -77.47 35.91 -10.01
N ILE A 271 -77.14 36.72 -9.00
CA ILE A 271 -76.06 36.41 -8.06
C ILE A 271 -76.45 35.26 -7.14
N GLU A 272 -77.70 35.22 -6.66
CA GLU A 272 -78.21 34.12 -5.85
C GLU A 272 -78.15 32.77 -6.60
N GLU A 273 -78.54 32.75 -7.87
CA GLU A 273 -78.46 31.56 -8.73
C GLU A 273 -77.01 31.13 -8.98
N ALA A 274 -76.11 32.09 -9.24
CA ALA A 274 -74.69 31.83 -9.41
C ALA A 274 -74.07 31.27 -8.12
N SER A 275 -74.41 31.82 -6.95
CA SER A 275 -74.00 31.30 -5.64
C SER A 275 -74.48 29.87 -5.41
N ALA A 276 -75.74 29.57 -5.71
CA ALA A 276 -76.30 28.22 -5.55
C ALA A 276 -75.59 27.20 -6.46
N THR A 277 -75.34 27.60 -7.71
CA THR A 277 -74.61 26.77 -8.69
C THR A 277 -73.17 26.53 -8.24
N LEU A 278 -72.47 27.58 -7.81
CA LEU A 278 -71.10 27.50 -7.31
C LEU A 278 -71.00 26.66 -6.04
N GLY A 279 -71.95 26.80 -5.10
CA GLY A 279 -72.00 26.01 -3.88
C GLY A 279 -72.17 24.51 -4.15
N SER A 280 -73.05 24.16 -5.10
CA SER A 280 -73.24 22.77 -5.55
C SER A 280 -71.97 22.21 -6.18
N TYR A 281 -71.31 23.01 -7.02
CA TYR A 281 -70.06 22.62 -7.66
C TYR A 281 -68.93 22.41 -6.63
N VAL A 282 -68.83 23.28 -5.61
CA VAL A 282 -67.83 23.15 -4.53
C VAL A 282 -68.06 21.88 -3.71
N SER A 283 -69.32 21.51 -3.43
CA SER A 283 -69.64 20.28 -2.69
C SER A 283 -69.35 18.99 -3.47
N ASP A 284 -69.36 19.06 -4.81
CA ASP A 284 -69.10 17.90 -5.68
C ASP A 284 -67.60 17.65 -5.91
N ILE A 285 -66.72 18.59 -5.52
CA ILE A 285 -65.27 18.41 -5.66
C ILE A 285 -64.77 17.40 -4.62
N GLU A 286 -64.37 16.22 -5.08
CA GLU A 286 -63.64 15.24 -4.27
C GLU A 286 -62.19 15.72 -4.05
N PHE A 287 -61.97 16.54 -3.03
CA PHE A 287 -60.65 16.93 -2.56
C PHE A 287 -60.26 16.12 -1.31
N ASN A 288 -59.18 15.35 -1.40
CA ASN A 288 -58.61 14.61 -0.26
C ASN A 288 -57.27 15.22 0.18
N PRO A 289 -57.27 16.17 1.14
CA PRO A 289 -56.05 16.82 1.62
C PRO A 289 -55.07 15.85 2.29
N GLN A 290 -55.59 14.87 3.03
CA GLN A 290 -54.77 13.87 3.73
C GLN A 290 -53.98 13.03 2.72
N ARG A 291 -54.62 12.66 1.61
CA ARG A 291 -53.96 11.89 0.56
C ARG A 291 -52.86 12.70 -0.15
N LEU A 292 -53.08 14.00 -0.38
CA LEU A 292 -52.07 14.87 -0.97
C LEU A 292 -50.83 14.95 -0.07
N GLU A 293 -51.01 15.16 1.24
CA GLU A 293 -49.91 15.18 2.22
C GLU A 293 -49.15 13.84 2.26
N GLU A 294 -49.85 12.70 2.22
CA GLU A 294 -49.22 11.37 2.15
C GLU A 294 -48.34 11.20 0.91
N VAL A 295 -48.87 11.59 -0.26
CA VAL A 295 -48.18 11.49 -1.55
C VAL A 295 -46.94 12.41 -1.57
N GLU A 296 -47.07 13.64 -1.10
CA GLU A 296 -45.95 14.59 -1.00
C GLU A 296 -44.87 14.11 -0.03
N ALA A 297 -45.26 13.59 1.14
CA ALA A 297 -44.33 13.01 2.11
C ALA A 297 -43.58 11.80 1.53
N ARG A 298 -44.27 10.96 0.76
CA ARG A 298 -43.66 9.80 0.06
C ARG A 298 -42.69 10.25 -1.03
N LEU A 299 -43.06 11.24 -1.86
CA LEU A 299 -42.18 11.82 -2.87
C LEU A 299 -40.93 12.48 -2.24
N TYR A 300 -41.10 13.16 -1.09
CA TYR A 300 -39.98 13.75 -0.36
C TYR A 300 -39.01 12.69 0.19
N LEU A 301 -39.53 11.57 0.72
CA LEU A 301 -38.71 10.43 1.14
C LEU A 301 -37.89 9.88 -0.04
N ILE A 302 -38.54 9.63 -1.18
CA ILE A 302 -37.88 9.12 -2.40
C ILE A 302 -36.78 10.09 -2.85
N SER A 303 -37.07 11.39 -2.90
CA SER A 303 -36.09 12.42 -3.30
C SER A 303 -34.85 12.44 -2.39
N ARG A 304 -35.04 12.34 -1.08
CA ARG A 304 -33.95 12.30 -0.08
C ARG A 304 -33.06 11.07 -0.27
N LEU A 305 -33.66 9.90 -0.51
CA LEU A 305 -32.91 8.67 -0.77
C LEU A 305 -32.17 8.74 -2.10
N LYS A 306 -32.75 9.38 -3.12
CA LYS A 306 -32.07 9.60 -4.40
C LYS A 306 -30.81 10.45 -4.25
N GLN A 307 -30.89 11.53 -3.47
CA GLN A 307 -29.70 12.35 -3.19
C GLN A 307 -28.59 11.59 -2.45
N LYS A 308 -28.94 10.63 -1.60
CA LYS A 308 -27.96 9.86 -0.81
C LYS A 308 -27.37 8.67 -1.56
N TYR A 309 -28.16 7.97 -2.38
CA TYR A 309 -27.83 6.61 -2.82
C TYR A 309 -27.93 6.38 -4.34
N GLY A 310 -28.50 7.31 -5.12
CA GLY A 310 -28.58 7.15 -6.58
C GLY A 310 -29.63 8.03 -7.26
N GLY A 311 -29.39 8.47 -8.49
CA GLY A 311 -30.26 9.35 -9.25
C GLY A 311 -31.63 8.77 -9.62
N SER A 312 -31.87 7.47 -9.38
CA SER A 312 -33.13 6.76 -9.62
C SER A 312 -33.40 5.69 -8.56
N ILE A 313 -34.64 5.19 -8.47
CA ILE A 313 -34.99 4.08 -7.56
C ILE A 313 -34.18 2.81 -7.90
N GLU A 314 -33.98 2.55 -9.19
CA GLU A 314 -33.21 1.42 -9.70
C GLU A 314 -31.74 1.49 -9.26
N GLU A 315 -31.14 2.68 -9.29
CA GLU A 315 -29.78 2.89 -8.80
C GLU A 315 -29.68 2.65 -7.29
N ILE A 316 -30.67 3.10 -6.50
CA ILE A 316 -30.72 2.85 -5.05
C ILE A 316 -30.82 1.35 -4.76
N LEU A 317 -31.67 0.62 -5.48
CA LEU A 317 -31.81 -0.83 -5.30
C LEU A 317 -30.56 -1.60 -5.74
N THR A 318 -29.91 -1.16 -6.81
CA THR A 318 -28.61 -1.71 -7.24
C THR A 318 -27.53 -1.46 -6.18
N TYR A 319 -27.51 -0.27 -5.58
CA TYR A 319 -26.61 0.07 -4.49
C TYR A 319 -26.88 -0.79 -3.24
N ARG A 320 -28.15 -1.03 -2.90
CA ARG A 320 -28.56 -1.94 -1.82
C ARG A 320 -28.01 -3.35 -2.02
N GLU A 321 -28.18 -3.93 -3.21
CA GLU A 321 -27.65 -5.27 -3.53
C GLU A 321 -26.13 -5.33 -3.50
N LYS A 322 -25.46 -4.23 -3.87
CA LYS A 322 -24.00 -4.13 -3.77
C LYS A 322 -23.57 -4.19 -2.31
N ILE A 323 -24.17 -3.37 -1.44
CA ILE A 323 -23.84 -3.36 -0.01
C ILE A 323 -24.14 -4.71 0.64
N GLU A 324 -25.26 -5.34 0.30
CA GLU A 324 -25.64 -6.64 0.84
C GLU A 324 -24.61 -7.73 0.51
N ARG A 325 -24.10 -7.73 -0.73
CA ARG A 325 -23.00 -8.62 -1.15
C ARG A 325 -21.69 -8.31 -0.43
N GLU A 326 -21.34 -7.04 -0.28
CA GLU A 326 -20.14 -6.62 0.45
C GLU A 326 -20.21 -7.10 1.90
N LEU A 327 -21.33 -6.86 2.60
CA LEU A 327 -21.56 -7.34 3.98
C LEU A 327 -21.45 -8.86 4.11
N HIS A 328 -21.99 -9.62 3.14
CA HIS A 328 -21.94 -11.09 3.20
C HIS A 328 -20.52 -11.64 2.98
N SER A 329 -19.71 -10.99 2.14
CA SER A 329 -18.31 -11.35 1.92
C SER A 329 -17.42 -11.20 3.17
N TYR A 330 -17.92 -10.52 4.22
CA TYR A 330 -17.17 -10.31 5.45
C TYR A 330 -17.04 -11.59 6.28
N THR A 331 -18.05 -12.45 6.28
CA THR A 331 -18.05 -13.69 7.08
C THR A 331 -16.98 -14.69 6.58
N GLU A 332 -16.82 -14.82 5.27
CA GLU A 332 -15.78 -15.70 4.68
C GLU A 332 -14.35 -15.20 4.97
N GLY A 333 -14.17 -13.88 5.11
CA GLY A 333 -12.88 -13.27 5.44
C GLY A 333 -12.40 -13.58 6.87
N GLU A 334 -13.32 -13.80 7.82
CA GLU A 334 -12.95 -14.09 9.20
C GLU A 334 -12.39 -15.50 9.37
N GLU A 335 -13.02 -16.50 8.73
CA GLU A 335 -12.55 -17.89 8.77
C GLU A 335 -11.13 -17.99 8.21
N ARG A 336 -10.88 -17.35 7.08
CA ARG A 336 -9.56 -17.34 6.45
C ARG A 336 -8.50 -16.61 7.27
N LEU A 337 -8.87 -15.53 7.97
CA LEU A 337 -7.93 -14.81 8.86
C LEU A 337 -7.51 -15.68 10.05
N GLU A 338 -8.45 -16.43 10.64
CA GLU A 338 -8.15 -17.39 11.71
C GLU A 338 -7.31 -18.58 11.25
N GLU A 339 -7.56 -19.11 10.04
CA GLU A 339 -6.68 -20.10 9.42
C GLU A 339 -5.25 -19.58 9.30
N LEU A 340 -5.09 -18.38 8.75
CA LEU A 340 -3.78 -17.78 8.51
C LEU A 340 -3.04 -17.49 9.81
N ARG A 341 -3.75 -17.06 10.86
CA ARG A 341 -3.20 -16.92 12.22
C ARG A 341 -2.67 -18.24 12.76
N ARG A 342 -3.39 -19.35 12.55
CA ARG A 342 -2.94 -20.68 12.96
C ARG A 342 -1.71 -21.12 12.16
N GLU A 343 -1.68 -20.87 10.86
CA GLU A 343 -0.52 -21.15 10.00
C GLU A 343 0.73 -20.39 10.49
N VAL A 344 0.60 -19.09 10.79
CA VAL A 344 1.70 -18.26 11.34
C VAL A 344 2.21 -18.85 12.65
N ASN A 345 1.33 -19.12 13.62
CA ASN A 345 1.74 -19.68 14.91
C ASN A 345 2.43 -21.05 14.77
N GLN A 346 1.98 -21.89 13.84
CA GLN A 346 2.60 -23.18 13.56
C GLN A 346 3.99 -23.02 12.94
N LEU A 347 4.16 -22.07 12.03
CA LEU A 347 5.45 -21.76 11.42
C LEU A 347 6.43 -21.18 12.44
N GLU A 348 6.00 -20.30 13.33
CA GLU A 348 6.82 -19.78 14.43
C GLU A 348 7.32 -20.90 15.35
N ALA A 349 6.42 -21.78 15.80
CA ALA A 349 6.79 -22.90 16.65
C ALA A 349 7.78 -23.86 15.96
N ARG A 350 7.61 -24.10 14.66
CA ARG A 350 8.56 -24.90 13.87
C ARG A 350 9.90 -24.19 13.71
N LEU A 351 9.90 -22.90 13.41
CA LEU A 351 11.11 -22.10 13.24
C LEU A 351 11.96 -22.11 14.53
N ILE A 352 11.34 -21.92 15.69
CA ILE A 352 12.02 -21.98 16.99
C ILE A 352 12.68 -23.35 17.17
N LYS A 353 11.93 -24.44 16.97
CA LYS A 353 12.44 -25.80 17.13
C LYS A 353 13.62 -26.11 16.18
N GLU A 354 13.50 -25.76 14.90
CA GLU A 354 14.59 -25.99 13.93
C GLU A 354 15.79 -25.07 14.18
N GLY A 355 15.56 -23.87 14.72
CA GLY A 355 16.59 -22.94 15.18
C GLY A 355 17.35 -23.44 16.41
N GLU A 356 16.67 -24.06 17.37
CA GLU A 356 17.29 -24.74 18.52
C GLU A 356 18.19 -25.89 18.06
N ILE A 357 17.72 -26.71 17.12
CA ILE A 357 18.51 -27.79 16.53
C ILE A 357 19.78 -27.22 15.86
N LEU A 358 19.63 -26.16 15.06
CA LEU A 358 20.77 -25.49 14.42
C LEU A 358 21.77 -24.92 15.43
N SER A 359 21.26 -24.34 16.53
CA SER A 359 22.07 -23.79 17.62
C SER A 359 22.90 -24.87 18.30
N GLU A 360 22.30 -26.01 18.65
CA GLU A 360 23.01 -27.13 19.28
C GLU A 360 24.06 -27.74 18.33
N MET A 361 23.73 -27.93 17.05
CA MET A 361 24.71 -28.40 16.06
C MET A 361 25.92 -27.45 15.95
N ARG A 362 25.69 -26.13 15.99
CA ARG A 362 26.77 -25.13 15.98
C ARG A 362 27.60 -25.16 17.26
N LYS A 363 26.98 -25.36 18.44
CA LYS A 363 27.71 -25.50 19.72
C LYS A 363 28.59 -26.73 19.74
N GLU A 364 28.12 -27.86 19.22
CA GLU A 364 28.93 -29.08 19.09
C GLU A 364 30.10 -28.89 18.12
N CYS A 365 29.81 -28.30 16.96
CA CYS A 365 30.82 -27.95 15.95
C CYS A 365 31.88 -26.99 16.51
N ALA A 366 31.47 -25.99 17.29
CA ALA A 366 32.34 -25.03 17.94
C ALA A 366 33.34 -25.71 18.88
N ARG A 367 32.89 -26.63 19.73
CA ARG A 367 33.77 -27.40 20.63
C ARG A 367 34.81 -28.21 19.85
N SER A 368 34.39 -28.90 18.79
CA SER A 368 35.29 -29.67 17.94
C SER A 368 36.33 -28.79 17.22
N LEU A 369 35.91 -27.62 16.73
CA LEU A 369 36.79 -26.65 16.10
C LEU A 369 37.79 -26.07 17.11
N GLU A 370 37.34 -25.76 18.33
CA GLU A 370 38.19 -25.26 19.40
C GLU A 370 39.32 -26.22 19.77
N GLU A 371 38.99 -27.49 19.98
CA GLU A 371 39.97 -28.53 20.31
C GLU A 371 41.02 -28.69 19.19
N MET A 372 40.57 -28.69 17.94
CA MET A 372 41.45 -28.84 16.78
C MET A 372 42.39 -27.64 16.60
N VAL A 373 41.86 -26.42 16.71
CA VAL A 373 42.65 -25.19 16.57
C VAL A 373 43.69 -25.11 17.71
N VAL A 374 43.29 -25.38 18.95
CA VAL A 374 44.24 -25.39 20.09
C VAL A 374 45.32 -26.45 19.90
N LYS A 375 44.99 -27.63 19.37
CA LYS A 375 45.97 -28.67 19.07
C LYS A 375 47.03 -28.18 18.06
N HIS A 376 46.61 -27.62 16.93
CA HIS A 376 47.53 -27.11 15.93
C HIS A 376 48.36 -25.90 16.41
N LEU A 377 47.77 -25.01 17.21
CA LEU A 377 48.52 -23.89 17.82
C LEU A 377 49.63 -24.40 18.75
N ARG A 378 49.42 -25.51 19.48
CA ARG A 378 50.47 -26.14 20.29
C ARG A 378 51.59 -26.74 19.43
N GLU A 379 51.24 -27.40 18.32
CA GLU A 379 52.23 -27.94 17.36
C GLU A 379 53.11 -26.83 16.75
N LEU A 380 52.56 -25.62 16.62
CA LEU A 380 53.28 -24.42 16.16
C LEU A 380 54.06 -23.70 17.28
N GLY A 381 54.21 -24.31 18.46
CA GLY A 381 54.98 -23.76 19.58
C GLY A 381 54.24 -22.71 20.43
N MET A 382 52.93 -22.54 20.24
CA MET A 382 52.10 -21.60 21.01
C MET A 382 51.38 -22.30 22.18
N GLU A 383 52.14 -22.89 23.11
CA GLU A 383 51.60 -23.79 24.16
C GLU A 383 50.52 -23.18 25.06
N LYS A 384 50.57 -21.86 25.28
CA LYS A 384 49.64 -21.12 26.16
C LYS A 384 48.44 -20.51 25.43
N ALA A 385 48.34 -20.70 24.11
CA ALA A 385 47.25 -20.12 23.33
C ALA A 385 45.89 -20.74 23.73
N ARG A 386 44.86 -19.89 23.78
CA ARG A 386 43.46 -20.30 23.97
C ARG A 386 42.65 -19.77 22.80
N PHE A 387 41.73 -20.60 22.33
CA PHE A 387 40.78 -20.25 21.28
C PHE A 387 39.38 -20.67 21.74
N CYS A 388 38.38 -19.81 21.51
CA CYS A 388 37.01 -19.99 21.98
C CYS A 388 36.04 -19.40 20.95
N VAL A 389 34.95 -20.11 20.68
CA VAL A 389 33.84 -19.74 19.81
C VAL A 389 32.61 -19.53 20.68
N ALA A 390 32.31 -18.27 20.97
CA ALA A 390 31.13 -17.91 21.77
C ALA A 390 29.89 -17.79 20.88
N ILE A 391 28.87 -18.62 21.13
CA ILE A 391 27.56 -18.51 20.50
C ILE A 391 26.61 -17.90 21.51
N THR A 392 26.08 -16.71 21.20
CA THR A 392 25.10 -16.00 22.02
C THR A 392 23.72 -16.11 21.39
N GLU A 393 22.71 -16.36 22.21
CA GLU A 393 21.31 -16.27 21.79
C GLU A 393 20.95 -14.81 21.53
N LYS A 394 20.24 -14.58 20.43
CA LYS A 394 19.58 -13.31 20.16
C LYS A 394 18.09 -13.57 20.27
N GLU A 395 17.41 -12.84 21.13
CA GLU A 395 15.95 -12.88 21.17
C GLU A 395 15.40 -12.53 19.78
N MET A 396 14.37 -13.26 19.33
CA MET A 396 13.65 -12.88 18.13
C MET A 396 13.01 -11.53 18.40
N ASP A 397 13.52 -10.48 17.73
CA ASP A 397 12.85 -9.19 17.68
C ASP A 397 11.44 -9.44 17.13
N SER A 398 10.43 -9.18 17.96
CA SER A 398 9.01 -9.50 17.75
C SER A 398 8.40 -8.77 16.57
#